data_AF-A0A368DTU5-F1
#
_entry.id   AF-A0A368DTU5-F1
#
_cell.length_a   1.000
_cell.length_b   1.000
_cell.length_c   1.000
_cell.angle_alpha   90.00
_cell.angle_beta   90.00
_cell.angle_gamma   90.00
#
_symmetry.space_group_name_H-M   'P 1'
#
loop_
_entity.id
_entity.type
_entity.pdbx_description
1 polymer ?
#
loop_
_entity_poly.entity_id
_entity_poly.type
_entity_poly.pdbx_seq_one_letter_code
_entity_poly.pdbx_strand_id
1 'polypeptide(L)'
;MNNKIKKVRTFFILIIIILLIVSVSFYLYTQSQKPLIDELNDENISWIALKKEDGELRLTFDYLIHHKCVIKEVRYGINQSMPNNILVLPTCNGDIKKIETYRTLPPSATSISIYLTLNNGRESNLREYYIE
;
A
#
# COMPACT_ATOMS: atom_id res chain seq x y z
N MET A 1 -51.63 -28.97 -2.97
CA MET A 1 -50.24 -29.47 -3.17
C MET A 1 -49.21 -28.37 -3.48
N ASN A 2 -49.49 -27.08 -3.23
CA ASN A 2 -48.65 -25.96 -3.71
C ASN A 2 -47.80 -25.27 -2.59
N ASN A 3 -48.29 -25.24 -1.34
CA ASN A 3 -47.60 -24.56 -0.24
C ASN A 3 -46.37 -25.32 0.29
N LYS A 4 -46.37 -26.66 0.24
CA LYS A 4 -45.24 -27.48 0.72
C LYS A 4 -44.00 -27.29 -0.16
N ILE A 5 -44.20 -27.25 -1.48
CA ILE A 5 -43.13 -27.02 -2.47
C ILE A 5 -42.58 -25.59 -2.37
N LYS A 6 -43.46 -24.58 -2.22
CA LYS A 6 -43.02 -23.19 -1.97
C LYS A 6 -42.17 -23.08 -0.71
N LYS A 7 -42.60 -23.70 0.40
CA LYS A 7 -41.86 -23.67 1.69
C LYS A 7 -40.48 -24.33 1.58
N VAL A 8 -40.39 -25.45 0.87
CA VAL A 8 -39.11 -26.12 0.58
C VAL A 8 -38.21 -25.23 -0.28
N ARG A 9 -38.74 -24.59 -1.33
CA ARG A 9 -37.97 -23.69 -2.20
C ARG A 9 -37.45 -22.46 -1.44
N THR A 10 -38.28 -21.85 -0.59
CA THR A 10 -37.87 -20.72 0.27
C THR A 10 -36.79 -21.14 1.27
N PHE A 11 -36.89 -22.34 1.85
CA PHE A 11 -35.85 -22.87 2.76
C PHE A 11 -34.51 -23.06 2.06
N PHE A 12 -34.49 -23.61 0.83
CA PHE A 12 -33.26 -23.72 0.05
C PHE A 12 -32.66 -22.36 -0.33
N ILE A 13 -33.49 -21.37 -0.69
CA ILE A 13 -33.02 -20.02 -0.98
C ILE A 13 -32.36 -19.39 0.26
N LEU A 14 -32.95 -19.56 1.44
CA LEU A 14 -32.38 -19.05 2.70
C LEU A 14 -31.03 -19.70 3.01
N ILE A 15 -30.87 -21.01 2.79
CA ILE A 15 -29.58 -21.70 2.96
C ILE A 15 -28.52 -21.12 2.02
N ILE A 16 -28.86 -20.90 0.75
CA ILE A 16 -27.92 -20.32 -0.23
C ILE A 16 -27.50 -18.91 0.19
N ILE A 17 -28.45 -18.09 0.66
CA ILE A 17 -28.15 -16.74 1.17
C ILE A 17 -27.22 -16.81 2.37
N ILE A 18 -27.47 -17.71 3.33
CA ILE A 18 -26.60 -17.89 4.50
C ILE A 18 -25.20 -18.32 4.08
N LEU A 19 -25.08 -19.27 3.14
CA LEU A 19 -23.78 -19.71 2.63
C LEU A 19 -23.03 -18.59 1.92
N LEU A 20 -23.73 -17.74 1.15
CA LEU A 20 -23.14 -16.56 0.52
C LEU A 20 -22.67 -15.53 1.55
N ILE A 21 -23.44 -15.30 2.62
CA ILE A 21 -23.03 -14.38 3.69
C ILE A 21 -21.79 -14.93 4.40
N VAL A 22 -21.75 -16.22 4.70
CA VAL A 22 -20.59 -16.87 5.34
C VAL A 22 -19.36 -16.80 4.44
N SER A 23 -19.50 -17.06 3.13
CA SER A 23 -18.37 -17.01 2.20
C SER A 23 -17.82 -15.59 2.02
N VAL A 24 -18.70 -14.59 1.90
CA VAL A 24 -18.30 -13.17 1.83
C VAL A 24 -17.63 -12.73 3.13
N SER A 25 -18.17 -13.12 4.29
CA SER A 25 -17.58 -12.79 5.60
C SER A 25 -16.21 -13.43 5.77
N PHE A 26 -16.05 -14.69 5.34
CA PHE A 26 -14.78 -15.40 5.37
C PHE A 26 -13.76 -14.74 4.43
N TYR A 27 -14.16 -14.37 3.21
CA TYR A 27 -13.29 -13.64 2.27
C TYR A 27 -12.80 -12.31 2.87
N LEU A 28 -13.71 -11.50 3.41
CA LEU A 28 -13.35 -10.23 4.04
C LEU A 28 -12.42 -10.42 5.26
N TYR A 29 -12.64 -11.47 6.05
CA TYR A 29 -11.77 -11.83 7.16
C TYR A 29 -10.35 -12.17 6.70
N THR A 30 -10.21 -12.98 5.64
CA THR A 30 -8.89 -13.31 5.08
C THR A 30 -8.17 -12.10 4.52
N GLN A 31 -8.89 -11.18 3.87
CA GLN A 31 -8.32 -9.94 3.35
C GLN A 31 -7.81 -9.03 4.47
N SER A 32 -8.53 -8.97 5.60
CA SER A 32 -8.11 -8.20 6.79
C SER A 32 -6.85 -8.75 7.46
N GLN A 33 -6.48 -10.00 7.21
CA GLN A 33 -5.32 -10.65 7.85
C GLN A 33 -4.09 -10.74 6.95
N LYS A 34 -4.12 -10.20 5.71
CA LYS A 34 -2.94 -10.22 4.84
C LYS A 34 -1.77 -9.59 5.61
N PRO A 35 -0.66 -10.33 5.81
CA PRO A 35 0.44 -9.79 6.59
C PRO A 35 1.01 -8.60 5.83
N LEU A 36 1.34 -7.55 6.57
CA LEU A 36 1.79 -6.27 6.02
C LEU A 36 2.98 -6.37 5.06
N ILE A 37 3.77 -7.44 5.16
CA ILE A 37 4.86 -7.74 4.23
C ILE A 37 4.37 -8.14 2.85
N ASP A 38 3.32 -8.94 2.78
CA ASP A 38 2.75 -9.38 1.52
C ASP A 38 1.99 -8.22 0.85
N GLU A 39 1.54 -7.25 1.63
CA GLU A 39 1.06 -5.96 1.11
C GLU A 39 2.24 -5.09 0.61
N LEU A 40 3.30 -4.97 1.41
CA LEU A 40 4.50 -4.24 0.99
C LEU A 40 5.22 -4.89 -0.19
N ASN A 41 5.06 -6.18 -0.45
CA ASN A 41 5.62 -6.81 -1.65
C ASN A 41 4.66 -6.80 -2.85
N ASP A 42 3.44 -6.27 -2.69
CA ASP A 42 2.46 -6.19 -3.76
C ASP A 42 2.82 -5.06 -4.74
N GLU A 43 3.23 -5.42 -5.95
CA GLU A 43 3.64 -4.47 -7.00
C GLU A 43 2.49 -3.57 -7.46
N ASN A 44 1.23 -3.94 -7.19
CA ASN A 44 0.07 -3.11 -7.53
C ASN A 44 -0.10 -1.90 -6.60
N ILE A 45 0.59 -1.87 -5.46
CA ILE A 45 0.49 -0.79 -4.48
C ILE A 45 1.61 0.21 -4.71
N SER A 46 1.31 1.41 -5.19
CA SER A 46 2.33 2.44 -5.31
C SER A 46 2.69 3.01 -3.94
N TRP A 47 3.98 3.06 -3.62
CA TRP A 47 4.47 3.65 -2.37
C TRP A 47 4.66 5.17 -2.44
N ILE A 48 4.81 5.69 -3.65
CA ILE A 48 5.10 7.09 -3.91
C ILE A 48 4.16 7.62 -4.99
N ALA A 49 4.00 8.93 -5.04
CA ALA A 49 3.24 9.59 -6.09
C ALA A 49 4.01 10.79 -6.64
N LEU A 50 3.83 11.06 -7.93
CA LEU A 50 4.37 12.25 -8.59
C LEU A 50 3.27 13.29 -8.69
N LYS A 51 3.55 14.51 -8.23
CA LYS A 51 2.64 15.65 -8.31
C LYS A 51 3.39 16.86 -8.85
N LYS A 52 2.78 17.61 -9.75
CA LYS A 52 3.33 18.87 -10.24
C LYS A 52 2.68 20.03 -9.49
N GLU A 53 3.48 20.86 -8.84
CA GLU A 53 2.99 21.99 -8.05
C GLU A 53 3.97 23.17 -8.20
N ASP A 54 3.45 24.36 -8.51
CA ASP A 54 4.25 25.56 -8.76
C ASP A 54 5.36 25.40 -9.83
N GLY A 55 5.13 24.51 -10.82
CA GLY A 55 6.09 24.21 -11.88
C GLY A 55 7.18 23.20 -11.47
N GLU A 56 7.25 22.80 -10.21
CA GLU A 56 8.15 21.78 -9.71
C GLU A 56 7.49 20.40 -9.71
N LEU A 57 8.26 19.36 -10.04
CA LEU A 57 7.83 17.98 -9.86
C LEU A 57 8.16 17.52 -8.44
N ARG A 58 7.14 17.14 -7.68
CA ARG A 58 7.23 16.68 -6.30
C ARG A 58 6.96 15.18 -6.23
N LEU A 59 7.84 14.48 -5.54
CA LEU A 59 7.64 13.11 -5.10
C LEU A 59 6.98 13.11 -3.72
N THR A 60 5.78 12.56 -3.57
CA THR A 60 5.09 12.47 -2.28
C THR A 60 5.16 11.07 -1.70
N PHE A 61 5.18 10.99 -0.36
CA PHE A 61 5.41 9.75 0.39
C PHE A 61 4.23 9.37 1.30
N ASP A 62 3.02 9.78 0.91
CA ASP A 62 1.80 9.66 1.72
C ASP A 62 1.58 8.22 2.23
N TYR A 63 1.78 7.23 1.34
CA TYR A 63 1.66 5.80 1.70
C TYR A 63 2.70 5.38 2.73
N LEU A 64 3.96 5.74 2.55
CA LEU A 64 5.05 5.38 3.47
C LEU A 64 4.88 6.03 4.84
N ILE A 65 4.41 7.28 4.88
CA ILE A 65 4.13 8.00 6.13
C ILE A 65 2.96 7.35 6.87
N HIS A 66 1.92 6.92 6.16
CA HIS A 66 0.80 6.18 6.76
C HIS A 66 1.28 4.89 7.43
N HIS A 67 2.25 4.20 6.82
CA HIS A 67 2.82 2.94 7.30
C HIS A 67 4.10 3.08 8.13
N LYS A 68 4.44 4.29 8.57
CA LYS A 68 5.70 4.61 9.29
C LYS A 68 5.98 3.74 10.52
N CYS A 69 4.94 3.21 11.18
CA CYS A 69 5.09 2.41 12.39
C CYS A 69 5.73 1.02 12.17
N VAL A 70 5.80 0.55 10.94
CA VAL A 70 6.39 -0.76 10.61
C VAL A 70 7.67 -0.66 9.78
N ILE A 71 7.91 0.53 9.23
CA ILE A 71 9.07 0.84 8.40
C ILE A 71 10.17 1.35 9.32
N LYS A 72 11.32 0.71 9.26
CA LYS A 72 12.52 1.15 9.97
C LYS A 72 13.25 2.22 9.17
N GLU A 73 13.38 1.99 7.86
CA GLU A 73 14.17 2.84 6.97
C GLU A 73 13.62 2.80 5.56
N VAL A 74 13.66 3.96 4.90
CA VAL A 74 13.33 4.11 3.49
C VAL A 74 14.55 4.66 2.77
N ARG A 75 14.94 3.99 1.70
CA ARG A 75 16.05 4.41 0.85
C ARG A 75 15.60 4.58 -0.57
N TYR A 76 16.00 5.69 -1.18
CA TYR A 76 15.65 6.00 -2.56
C TYR A 76 16.83 6.56 -3.37
N GLY A 77 16.78 6.32 -4.67
CA GLY A 77 17.73 6.81 -5.66
C GLY A 77 16.98 7.56 -6.77
N ILE A 78 17.68 8.44 -7.48
CA ILE A 78 17.16 9.18 -8.63
C ILE A 78 18.05 8.86 -9.83
N ASN A 79 17.46 8.65 -11.00
CA ASN A 79 18.17 8.35 -12.26
C ASN A 79 19.04 7.09 -12.19
N GLN A 80 18.45 5.97 -11.76
CA GLN A 80 19.14 4.68 -11.61
C GLN A 80 20.36 4.72 -10.67
N SER A 81 20.54 5.79 -9.89
CA SER A 81 21.53 5.81 -8.83
C SER A 81 21.21 4.75 -7.80
N MET A 82 22.23 4.16 -7.18
CA MET A 82 22.02 3.34 -5.98
C MET A 82 21.16 4.12 -4.96
N PRO A 83 20.16 3.48 -4.32
CA PRO A 83 19.28 4.15 -3.36
C PRO A 83 20.02 4.49 -2.06
N ASN A 84 20.83 5.55 -2.11
CA ASN A 84 21.67 5.99 -1.01
C ASN A 84 21.04 7.15 -0.23
N ASN A 85 19.98 7.76 -0.75
CA ASN A 85 19.28 8.82 -0.03
C ASN A 85 18.34 8.20 0.98
N ILE A 86 18.47 8.60 2.24
CA ILE A 86 17.59 8.16 3.32
C ILE A 86 16.40 9.12 3.39
N LEU A 87 15.19 8.59 3.26
CA LEU A 87 13.99 9.31 3.67
C LEU A 87 13.78 9.06 5.17
N VAL A 88 13.99 10.10 5.96
CA VAL A 88 13.67 10.08 7.38
C VAL A 88 12.16 10.15 7.52
N LEU A 89 11.55 9.03 7.92
CA LEU A 89 10.14 9.01 8.30
C LEU A 89 9.97 9.54 9.73
N PRO A 90 8.84 10.20 10.04
CA PRO A 90 8.52 10.56 11.41
C PRO A 90 8.40 9.30 12.27
N THR A 91 8.63 9.44 13.57
CA THR A 91 8.42 8.32 14.51
C THR A 91 6.94 7.90 14.48
N CYS A 92 6.64 6.66 14.89
CA CYS A 92 5.27 6.14 14.90
C CYS A 92 4.27 7.10 15.57
N ASN A 93 4.65 7.71 16.69
CA ASN A 93 3.83 8.68 17.43
C ASN A 93 4.27 10.15 17.23
N GLY A 94 5.22 10.41 16.32
CA GLY A 94 5.75 11.75 16.08
C GLY A 94 4.94 12.55 15.06
N ASP A 95 5.04 13.87 15.17
CA ASP A 95 4.44 14.81 14.22
C ASP A 95 5.07 14.69 12.84
N ILE A 96 4.26 14.87 11.81
CA ILE A 96 4.68 14.79 10.40
C ILE A 96 5.17 16.16 9.95
N LYS A 97 6.40 16.24 9.43
CA LYS A 97 6.96 17.48 8.87
C LYS A 97 6.69 17.60 7.37
N LYS A 98 6.61 18.83 6.86
CA LYS A 98 6.35 19.11 5.43
C LYS A 98 7.40 18.51 4.48
N ILE A 99 8.67 18.43 4.87
CA ILE A 99 9.75 17.82 4.05
C ILE A 99 9.70 16.27 4.05
N GLU A 100 8.95 15.68 4.96
CA GLU A 100 8.71 14.24 5.01
C GLU A 100 7.56 13.86 4.07
N THR A 101 6.59 14.76 3.86
CA THR A 101 5.45 14.53 2.96
C THR A 101 5.83 14.58 1.49
N TYR A 102 6.86 15.35 1.13
CA TYR A 102 7.36 15.39 -0.25
C TYR A 102 8.83 15.77 -0.40
N ARG A 103 9.38 15.47 -1.57
CA ARG A 103 10.67 15.98 -2.05
C ARG A 103 10.49 16.56 -3.46
N THR A 104 11.03 17.76 -3.68
CA THR A 104 11.16 18.29 -5.03
C THR A 104 12.23 17.48 -5.77
N LEU A 105 11.89 17.03 -6.96
CA LEU A 105 12.79 16.29 -7.85
C LEU A 105 13.58 17.27 -8.72
N PRO A 106 14.83 16.94 -9.07
CA PRO A 106 15.56 17.73 -10.06
C PRO A 106 14.85 17.63 -11.42
N PRO A 107 14.91 18.67 -12.27
CA PRO A 107 14.29 18.65 -13.60
C PRO A 107 14.82 17.54 -14.51
N SER A 108 16.01 17.01 -14.22
CA SER A 108 16.63 15.89 -14.94
C SER A 108 16.22 14.52 -14.41
N ALA A 109 15.28 14.42 -13.47
CA ALA A 109 14.82 13.15 -12.93
C ALA A 109 14.01 12.37 -13.98
N THR A 110 14.44 11.14 -14.29
CA THR A 110 13.78 10.22 -15.24
C THR A 110 13.28 8.95 -14.57
N SER A 111 13.86 8.58 -13.42
CA SER A 111 13.46 7.40 -12.66
C SER A 111 13.76 7.57 -11.18
N ILE A 112 13.02 6.84 -10.36
CA ILE A 112 13.18 6.76 -8.92
C ILE A 112 13.24 5.29 -8.53
N SER A 113 14.30 4.88 -7.84
CA SER A 113 14.43 3.55 -7.25
C SER A 113 14.17 3.65 -5.75
N ILE A 114 13.46 2.70 -5.17
CA ILE A 114 13.13 2.73 -3.73
C ILE A 114 13.10 1.33 -3.14
N TYR A 115 13.60 1.20 -1.92
CA TYR A 115 13.42 0.00 -1.10
C TYR A 115 13.25 0.37 0.37
N LEU A 116 12.70 -0.57 1.13
CA LEU A 116 12.33 -0.40 2.52
C LEU A 116 13.05 -1.44 3.36
N THR A 117 13.50 -1.03 4.54
CA THR A 117 13.85 -1.92 5.64
C THR A 117 12.79 -1.80 6.71
N LEU A 118 12.32 -2.93 7.24
CA LEU A 118 11.22 -2.98 8.20
C LEU A 118 11.74 -3.15 9.63
N ASN A 119 10.89 -2.89 10.62
CA ASN A 119 11.26 -2.96 12.04
C ASN A 119 11.70 -4.37 12.48
N ASN A 120 11.24 -5.40 11.78
CA ASN A 120 11.65 -6.79 11.99
C ASN A 120 12.95 -7.17 11.25
N GLY A 121 13.61 -6.22 10.58
CA GLY A 121 14.86 -6.43 9.83
C GLY A 121 14.69 -7.00 8.42
N ARG A 122 13.47 -7.32 7.99
CA ARG A 122 13.23 -7.73 6.60
C ARG A 122 13.33 -6.54 5.66
N GLU A 123 13.78 -6.82 4.45
CA GLU A 123 13.88 -5.85 3.37
C GLU A 123 12.82 -6.15 2.32
N SER A 124 12.30 -5.10 1.69
CA SER A 124 11.44 -5.22 0.52
C SER A 124 12.28 -5.48 -0.74
N ASN A 125 11.62 -5.91 -1.80
CA ASN A 125 12.23 -5.82 -3.14
C ASN A 125 12.46 -4.35 -3.52
N LEU A 126 13.46 -4.12 -4.38
CA LEU A 126 13.68 -2.82 -5.03
C LEU A 126 12.53 -2.55 -5.99
N ARG A 127 11.97 -1.35 -5.95
CA ARG A 127 10.94 -0.87 -6.87
C ARG A 127 11.44 0.30 -7.68
N GLU A 128 11.10 0.32 -8.96
CA GLU A 128 11.42 1.40 -9.87
C GLU A 128 10.16 2.11 -10.36
N TYR A 129 10.21 3.44 -10.33
CA TYR A 129 9.16 4.33 -10.82
C TYR A 129 9.75 5.21 -11.91
N TYR A 130 9.12 5.23 -13.08
CA TYR A 130 9.57 6.01 -14.22
C TYR A 130 8.78 7.32 -14.30
N ILE A 131 9.48 8.40 -14.63
CA ILE A 131 8.89 9.74 -14.78
C ILE A 131 8.71 9.97 -16.28
N GLU A 132 7.47 10.22 -16.70
CA GLU A 132 7.11 10.57 -18.08
C GLU A 132 7.31 12.06 -18.40
#